data_AF-A0A8T1S076-F1
#
_entry.id   AF-A0A8T1S076-F1
#
_cell.length_a   1.000
_cell.length_b   1.000
_cell.length_c   1.000
_cell.angle_alpha   90.00
_cell.angle_beta   90.00
_cell.angle_gamma   90.00
#
_symmetry.space_group_name_H-M   'P 1'
#
loop_
_entity.id
_entity.type
_entity.pdbx_description
1 polymer ?
#
loop_
_entity_poly.entity_id
_entity_poly.type
_entity_poly.pdbx_seq_one_letter_code
_entity_poly.pdbx_strand_id
1 'polypeptide(L)'
;MGQVGSRDSPVLLDLNPLPDKLLALILSWVPGRALVTRCWLVCRRWWDLLDGPTVWWLQAEQRPGLWATLVAARLCHPPRWSRICLLQPFGRNLLRNPCGQDQFGHWQVEHGGHGWKVEENRCLVKGARPRPASSHHFSGASNHSS
;
A
#
# COMPACT_ATOMS: atom_id res chain seq x y z
N MET A 1 19.54 -19.59 53.88
CA MET A 1 18.33 -19.69 53.03
C MET A 1 17.80 -18.28 52.81
N GLY A 2 17.64 -17.87 51.55
CA GLY A 2 17.13 -16.55 51.20
C GLY A 2 17.81 -15.95 49.98
N GLN A 3 17.76 -16.66 48.85
CA GLN A 3 18.10 -16.10 47.54
C GLN A 3 17.14 -14.93 47.27
N VAL A 4 17.65 -13.70 47.20
CA VAL A 4 16.91 -12.54 46.71
C VAL A 4 16.80 -12.70 45.21
N GLY A 5 15.56 -12.89 44.75
CA GLY A 5 15.22 -13.13 43.35
C GLY A 5 15.82 -12.08 42.43
N SER A 6 16.51 -12.58 41.41
CA SER A 6 16.89 -11.83 40.21
C SER A 6 15.64 -11.18 39.65
N ARG A 7 15.55 -9.85 39.75
CA ARG A 7 14.55 -9.05 39.04
C ARG A 7 14.98 -9.05 37.58
N ASP A 8 14.28 -9.80 36.75
CA ASP A 8 14.38 -9.70 35.30
C ASP A 8 13.96 -8.30 34.88
N SER A 9 14.93 -7.38 34.84
CA SER A 9 14.75 -6.07 34.23
C SER A 9 14.50 -6.31 32.75
N PRO A 10 13.43 -5.74 32.14
CA PRO A 10 13.22 -5.92 30.72
C PRO A 10 14.46 -5.40 30.00
N VAL A 11 15.12 -6.29 29.25
CA VAL A 11 16.30 -5.95 28.46
C VAL A 11 15.87 -4.85 27.50
N LEU A 12 16.33 -3.64 27.76
CA LEU A 12 16.00 -2.48 26.96
C LEU A 12 16.74 -2.65 25.63
N LEU A 13 15.99 -3.02 24.59
CA LEU A 13 16.52 -3.18 23.24
C LEU A 13 16.92 -1.79 22.72
N ASP A 14 18.21 -1.48 22.81
CA ASP A 14 18.77 -0.28 22.17
C ASP A 14 18.97 -0.54 20.68
N LEU A 15 18.24 0.23 19.86
CA LEU A 15 18.30 0.15 18.40
C LEU A 15 19.33 1.12 17.80
N ASN A 16 19.92 2.01 18.60
CA ASN A 16 20.92 2.97 18.15
C ASN A 16 22.22 2.35 17.62
N PRO A 17 22.80 1.28 18.20
CA PRO A 17 24.06 0.71 17.71
C PRO A 17 23.90 -0.09 16.41
N LEU A 18 22.67 -0.39 15.97
CA LEU A 18 22.45 -1.15 14.74
C LEU A 18 22.92 -0.35 13.52
N PRO A 19 23.46 -0.98 12.47
CA PRO A 19 23.64 -0.38 11.15
C PRO A 19 22.31 0.04 10.50
N ASP A 20 22.35 1.05 9.65
CA ASP A 20 21.18 1.60 8.93
C ASP A 20 20.39 0.54 8.16
N LYS A 21 21.08 -0.41 7.52
CA LYS A 21 20.43 -1.49 6.77
C LYS A 21 19.57 -2.38 7.66
N LEU A 22 20.07 -2.72 8.86
CA LEU A 22 19.33 -3.56 9.81
C LEU A 22 18.18 -2.78 10.44
N LEU A 23 18.40 -1.51 10.77
CA LEU A 23 17.34 -0.64 11.26
C LEU A 23 16.23 -0.48 10.21
N ALA A 24 16.57 -0.24 8.94
CA ALA A 24 15.59 -0.15 7.85
C ALA A 24 14.81 -1.47 7.66
N LEU A 25 15.47 -2.62 7.81
CA LEU A 25 14.81 -3.92 7.77
C LEU A 25 13.83 -4.09 8.94
N ILE A 26 14.19 -3.71 10.16
CA ILE A 26 13.28 -3.75 11.30
C ILE A 26 12.08 -2.83 11.06
N LEU A 27 12.32 -1.61 10.58
CA LEU A 27 11.28 -0.63 10.29
C LEU A 27 10.34 -1.09 9.16
N SER A 28 10.81 -1.89 8.20
CA SER A 28 9.94 -2.39 7.13
C SER A 28 8.83 -3.31 7.64
N TRP A 29 9.01 -3.96 8.79
CA TRP A 29 7.95 -4.76 9.42
C TRP A 29 6.85 -3.91 10.07
N VAL A 30 7.09 -2.62 10.31
CA VAL A 30 6.13 -1.72 10.94
C VAL A 30 5.12 -1.20 9.91
N PRO A 31 3.80 -1.17 10.21
CA PRO A 31 2.82 -0.61 9.28
C PRO A 31 3.16 0.82 8.87
N GLY A 32 3.09 1.12 7.57
CA GLY A 32 3.47 2.44 7.02
C GLY A 32 2.85 3.64 7.74
N ARG A 33 1.59 3.53 8.21
CA ARG A 33 0.94 4.60 9.00
C ARG A 33 1.67 4.87 10.31
N ALA A 34 2.13 3.84 11.01
CA ALA A 34 2.89 4.00 12.26
C ALA A 34 4.29 4.55 11.99
N LEU A 35 4.92 4.16 10.87
CA LEU A 35 6.20 4.71 10.45
C LEU A 35 6.18 6.24 10.35
N VAL A 36 5.16 6.78 9.68
CA VAL A 36 5.06 8.22 9.39
C VAL A 36 4.41 9.05 10.49
N THR A 37 3.81 8.43 11.50
CA THR A 37 3.17 9.16 12.60
C THR A 37 3.98 9.09 13.88
N ARG A 38 4.69 7.98 14.10
CA ARG A 38 5.41 7.70 15.36
C ARG A 38 6.91 7.53 15.10
N CYS A 39 7.30 6.60 14.22
CA CYS A 39 8.71 6.23 14.04
C CYS A 39 9.55 7.40 13.50
N TRP A 40 9.00 8.22 12.62
CA TRP A 40 9.67 9.43 12.10
C TRP A 40 9.97 10.50 13.17
N LEU A 41 9.33 10.45 14.35
CA LEU A 41 9.54 11.41 15.45
C LEU A 41 10.59 10.91 16.46
N VAL A 42 11.06 9.67 16.34
CA VAL A 42 11.95 9.06 17.35
C VAL A 42 13.29 9.80 17.38
N CYS A 43 13.94 9.92 16.22
CA CYS A 43 15.16 10.71 16.06
C CYS A 43 15.41 11.05 14.59
N ARG A 44 16.35 11.96 14.31
CA ARG A 44 16.70 12.37 12.94
C ARG A 44 17.12 11.18 12.06
N ARG A 45 17.90 10.25 12.61
CA ARG A 45 18.36 9.06 11.88
C ARG A 45 17.19 8.20 11.36
N TRP A 46 16.13 8.04 12.14
CA TRP A 46 14.94 7.31 11.70
C TRP A 46 14.18 8.09 10.63
N TRP A 47 14.11 9.42 10.77
CA TRP A 47 13.53 10.29 9.78
C TRP A 47 14.28 10.17 8.43
N ASP A 48 15.61 10.23 8.42
CA ASP A 48 16.43 10.13 7.20
C ASP A 48 16.20 8.79 6.48
N LEU A 49 16.08 7.69 7.22
CA LEU A 49 15.79 6.37 6.66
C LEU A 49 14.38 6.27 6.05
N LEU A 50 13.40 6.96 6.64
CA LEU A 50 12.01 6.95 6.21
C LEU A 50 11.72 7.94 5.07
N ASP A 51 12.50 9.02 4.99
CA ASP A 51 12.50 9.94 3.86
C ASP A 51 13.12 9.31 2.62
N GLY A 52 14.05 8.36 2.80
CA GLY A 52 14.62 7.56 1.73
C GLY A 52 13.71 6.42 1.21
N PRO A 53 14.08 5.79 0.08
CA PRO A 53 13.30 4.72 -0.55
C PRO A 53 13.46 3.35 0.13
N THR A 54 14.52 3.13 0.90
CA THR A 54 14.98 1.79 1.33
C THR A 54 13.93 1.01 2.11
N VAL A 55 13.36 1.64 3.16
CA VAL A 55 12.33 0.99 3.99
C VAL A 55 11.13 0.59 3.14
N TRP A 56 10.72 1.45 2.21
CA TRP A 56 9.56 1.23 1.36
C TRP A 56 9.77 0.11 0.34
N TRP A 57 10.98 -0.02 -0.25
CA TRP A 57 11.32 -1.16 -1.10
C TRP A 57 11.25 -2.49 -0.36
N LEU A 58 11.80 -2.54 0.86
CA LEU A 58 11.70 -3.74 1.71
C LEU A 58 10.24 -4.08 2.05
N GLN A 59 9.37 -3.07 2.24
CA GLN A 59 7.93 -3.31 2.41
C GLN A 59 7.25 -3.84 1.15
N ALA A 60 7.71 -3.44 -0.03
CA ALA A 60 7.11 -3.86 -1.30
C ALA A 60 7.42 -5.31 -1.66
N GLU A 61 8.56 -5.86 -1.22
CA GLU A 61 8.85 -7.29 -1.33
C GLU A 61 7.77 -8.13 -0.65
N GLN A 62 7.24 -7.66 0.48
CA GLN A 62 6.17 -8.30 1.24
C GLN A 62 4.76 -7.88 0.80
N ARG A 63 4.64 -6.87 -0.08
CA ARG A 63 3.36 -6.24 -0.46
C ARG A 63 3.29 -6.01 -1.97
N PRO A 64 2.74 -6.96 -2.75
CA PRO A 64 2.73 -6.89 -4.21
C PRO A 64 2.13 -5.59 -4.77
N GLY A 65 1.09 -5.03 -4.13
CA GLY A 65 0.45 -3.78 -4.56
C GLY A 65 1.34 -2.53 -4.40
N LEU A 66 2.32 -2.57 -3.49
CA LEU A 66 3.22 -1.45 -3.25
C LEU A 66 4.33 -1.37 -4.31
N TRP A 67 4.73 -2.50 -4.90
CA TRP A 67 5.79 -2.55 -5.93
C TRP A 67 5.49 -1.65 -7.12
N ALA A 68 4.31 -1.81 -7.74
CA ALA A 68 3.90 -0.98 -8.87
C ALA A 68 3.85 0.50 -8.52
N THR A 69 3.44 0.82 -7.29
CA THR A 69 3.45 2.18 -6.76
C THR A 69 4.86 2.75 -6.67
N LEU A 70 5.82 1.99 -6.16
CA LEU A 70 7.22 2.43 -6.04
C LEU A 70 7.92 2.60 -7.39
N VAL A 71 7.64 1.71 -8.34
CA VAL A 71 8.16 1.84 -9.70
C VAL A 71 7.65 3.13 -10.34
N ALA A 72 6.35 3.43 -10.21
CA ALA A 72 5.77 4.68 -10.68
C ALA A 72 6.33 5.91 -9.93
N ALA A 73 6.56 5.78 -8.62
CA ALA A 73 7.10 6.85 -7.78
C ALA A 73 8.48 7.33 -8.23
N ARG A 74 9.31 6.45 -8.80
CA ARG A 74 10.63 6.81 -9.35
C ARG A 74 10.55 7.84 -10.49
N LEU A 75 9.39 7.95 -11.14
CA LEU A 75 9.15 8.94 -12.20
C LEU A 75 8.73 10.31 -11.65
N CYS A 76 8.43 10.41 -10.34
CA CYS A 76 8.08 11.68 -9.70
C CYS A 76 9.33 12.36 -9.13
N HIS A 77 9.54 13.64 -9.45
CA HIS A 77 10.67 14.42 -8.92
C HIS A 77 10.21 15.63 -8.07
N PRO A 78 10.67 15.76 -6.80
CA PRO A 78 11.27 14.73 -5.95
C PRO A 78 10.20 13.76 -5.37
N PRO A 79 10.51 12.47 -5.23
CA PRO A 79 9.55 11.48 -4.74
C PRO A 79 9.34 11.62 -3.22
N ARG A 80 8.11 11.94 -2.82
CA ARG A 80 7.69 11.90 -1.41
C ARG A 80 7.35 10.46 -1.00
N TRP A 81 8.36 9.63 -0.80
CA TRP A 81 8.21 8.18 -0.58
C TRP A 81 7.16 7.82 0.46
N SER A 82 7.22 8.45 1.63
CA SER A 82 6.26 8.24 2.71
C SER A 82 4.81 8.46 2.27
N ARG A 83 4.52 9.58 1.62
CA ARG A 83 3.18 9.92 1.13
C ARG A 83 2.72 8.99 0.02
N ILE A 84 3.61 8.66 -0.92
CA ILE A 84 3.29 7.78 -2.05
C ILE A 84 2.99 6.36 -1.56
N CYS A 85 3.76 5.83 -0.62
CA CYS A 85 3.59 4.47 -0.11
C CYS A 85 2.37 4.30 0.80
N LEU A 86 1.99 5.36 1.52
CA LEU A 86 0.76 5.37 2.31
C LEU A 86 -0.50 5.46 1.46
N LEU A 87 -0.51 6.38 0.49
CA LEU A 87 -1.71 6.68 -0.29
C LEU A 87 -1.89 5.68 -1.44
N GLN A 88 -0.80 5.08 -1.90
CA GLN A 88 -0.75 4.22 -3.08
C GLN A 88 -1.57 4.81 -4.23
N PRO A 89 -1.20 6.03 -4.69
CA PRO A 89 -1.98 6.75 -5.70
C PRO A 89 -1.88 6.07 -7.08
N PHE A 90 -0.92 5.17 -7.26
CA PHE A 90 -0.65 4.47 -8.51
C PHE A 90 -1.05 2.99 -8.42
N GLY A 91 -1.02 2.28 -9.54
CA GLY A 91 -1.25 0.83 -9.58
C GLY A 91 -2.72 0.41 -9.44
N ARG A 92 -3.67 1.33 -9.53
CA ARG A 92 -5.11 1.05 -9.58
C ARG A 92 -5.82 1.94 -10.59
N ASN A 93 -6.97 1.50 -11.08
CA ASN A 93 -7.83 2.35 -11.87
C ASN A 93 -8.46 3.43 -10.97
N LEU A 94 -8.30 4.70 -11.33
CA LEU A 94 -8.92 5.82 -10.63
C LEU A 94 -10.33 6.12 -11.16
N LEU A 95 -10.66 5.64 -12.37
CA LEU A 95 -12.00 5.67 -12.91
C LEU A 95 -12.86 4.66 -12.17
N ARG A 96 -13.99 5.15 -11.65
CA ARG A 96 -15.04 4.29 -11.11
C ARG A 96 -15.90 3.79 -12.26
N ASN A 97 -16.44 2.59 -12.11
CA ASN A 97 -17.28 1.93 -13.11
C ASN A 97 -16.71 2.01 -14.55
N PRO A 98 -15.45 1.60 -14.79
CA PRO A 98 -14.81 1.73 -16.11
C PRO A 98 -15.40 0.81 -17.18
N CYS A 99 -16.31 -0.11 -16.80
CA CYS A 99 -16.86 -1.13 -17.69
C CYS A 99 -18.38 -1.15 -17.72
N GLY A 100 -19.05 -0.14 -17.16
CA GLY A 100 -20.52 -0.05 -17.15
C GLY A 100 -21.21 -1.14 -16.32
N GLN A 101 -20.50 -1.82 -15.42
CA GLN A 101 -21.10 -2.84 -14.54
C GLN A 101 -22.18 -2.24 -13.64
N ASP A 102 -22.01 -0.99 -13.27
CA ASP A 102 -22.98 -0.20 -12.53
C ASP A 102 -23.75 0.76 -13.47
N GLN A 103 -24.09 0.31 -14.68
CA GLN A 103 -24.73 1.14 -15.72
C GLN A 103 -23.93 2.44 -15.96
N PHE A 104 -24.56 3.60 -15.81
CA PHE A 104 -23.93 4.93 -15.88
C PHE A 104 -23.50 5.48 -14.50
N GLY A 105 -23.55 4.67 -13.44
CA GLY A 105 -23.07 5.03 -12.11
C GLY A 105 -21.64 5.56 -12.16
N HIS A 106 -21.39 6.65 -11.43
CA HIS A 106 -20.12 7.40 -11.41
C HIS A 106 -19.74 8.13 -12.71
N TRP A 107 -20.59 8.13 -13.74
CA TRP A 107 -20.41 8.94 -14.95
C TRP A 107 -21.40 10.11 -14.97
N GLN A 108 -20.95 11.26 -15.43
CA GLN A 108 -21.85 12.33 -15.87
C GLN A 108 -22.08 12.13 -17.36
N VAL A 109 -23.33 11.86 -17.74
CA VAL A 109 -23.69 11.48 -19.10
C VAL A 109 -24.63 12.54 -19.68
N GLU A 110 -24.23 13.12 -20.79
CA GLU A 110 -25.12 13.90 -21.64
C GLU A 110 -25.77 12.97 -22.67
N HIS A 111 -27.10 13.04 -22.78
CA HIS A 111 -27.86 12.20 -23.70
C HIS A 111 -28.26 12.99 -24.94
N GLY A 112 -28.00 12.40 -26.12
CA GLY A 112 -28.48 12.88 -27.41
C GLY A 112 -28.83 11.71 -28.33
N GLY A 113 -29.65 11.94 -29.36
CA GLY A 113 -30.10 10.89 -30.28
C GLY A 113 -30.78 9.71 -29.56
N HIS A 114 -30.32 8.48 -29.81
CA HIS A 114 -30.82 7.27 -29.13
C HIS A 114 -30.26 7.07 -27.72
N GLY A 115 -29.43 8.00 -27.22
CA GLY A 115 -28.82 7.93 -25.90
C GLY A 115 -27.69 6.89 -25.81
N TRP A 116 -27.12 6.79 -24.61
CA TRP A 116 -26.12 5.78 -24.30
C TRP A 116 -26.81 4.51 -23.79
N LYS A 117 -26.28 3.35 -24.16
CA LYS A 117 -26.72 2.05 -23.66
C LYS A 117 -25.51 1.21 -23.30
N VAL A 118 -25.55 0.58 -22.13
CA VAL A 118 -24.56 -0.42 -21.74
C VAL A 118 -24.93 -1.76 -22.38
N GLU A 119 -23.96 -2.39 -23.05
CA GLU A 119 -24.16 -3.65 -23.75
C GLU A 119 -23.21 -4.73 -23.22
N GLU A 120 -23.67 -5.98 -23.27
CA GLU A 120 -22.86 -7.12 -22.89
C GLU A 120 -21.91 -7.51 -24.02
N ASN A 121 -20.64 -7.75 -23.68
CA ASN A 121 -19.66 -8.15 -24.66
C ASN A 121 -19.81 -9.64 -24.98
N ARG A 122 -20.58 -9.95 -26.05
CA ARG A 122 -20.95 -11.32 -26.43
C ARG A 122 -19.86 -12.07 -27.21
N CYS A 123 -18.77 -11.41 -27.60
CA CYS A 123 -17.69 -12.04 -28.36
C CYS A 123 -16.31 -11.64 -27.82
N LEU A 124 -15.39 -12.61 -27.85
CA LEU A 124 -13.99 -12.33 -27.55
C LEU A 124 -13.42 -11.48 -28.67
N VAL A 125 -12.92 -10.30 -28.32
CA VAL A 125 -12.19 -9.44 -29.27
C VAL A 125 -10.88 -10.15 -29.63
N LYS A 126 -10.68 -10.45 -30.92
CA LYS A 126 -9.44 -11.09 -31.40
C LYS A 126 -8.23 -10.26 -30.99
N GLY A 127 -7.30 -10.87 -30.26
CA GLY A 127 -6.08 -10.21 -29.75
C GLY A 127 -6.20 -9.57 -28.36
N ALA A 128 -7.40 -9.48 -27.78
CA ALA A 128 -7.56 -9.03 -26.40
C ALA A 128 -7.34 -10.19 -25.42
N ARG A 129 -6.64 -9.93 -24.31
CA ARG A 129 -6.62 -10.91 -23.21
C ARG A 129 -8.04 -11.07 -22.66
N PRO A 130 -8.54 -12.30 -22.47
CA PRO A 130 -9.81 -12.53 -21.79
C PRO A 130 -9.79 -11.85 -20.42
N ARG A 131 -10.87 -11.16 -20.06
CA ARG A 131 -11.02 -10.63 -18.70
C ARG A 131 -11.01 -11.85 -17.75
N PRO A 132 -10.20 -11.85 -16.67
CA PRO A 132 -10.39 -12.85 -15.64
C PRO A 132 -11.83 -12.76 -15.18
N ALA A 133 -12.55 -13.89 -15.17
CA ALA A 133 -13.90 -13.94 -14.65
C ALA A 133 -13.89 -13.23 -13.29
N SER A 134 -14.80 -12.29 -13.08
CA SER A 134 -14.91 -11.57 -11.82
C SER A 134 -15.23 -12.58 -10.71
N SER A 135 -14.19 -13.19 -10.15
CA SER A 135 -14.30 -13.87 -8.88
C SER A 135 -14.61 -12.77 -7.88
N HIS A 136 -15.82 -12.82 -7.33
CA HIS A 136 -16.19 -12.17 -6.10
C HIS A 136 -15.29 -12.71 -4.97
N HIS A 137 -14.01 -12.37 -4.99
CA HIS A 137 -13.04 -12.67 -3.94
C HIS A 137 -12.02 -11.54 -3.88
N PHE A 138 -12.52 -10.33 -3.64
CA PHE A 138 -11.74 -9.41 -2.83
C PHE A 138 -11.96 -9.87 -1.38
N SER A 139 -11.05 -10.69 -0.85
CA SER A 139 -10.98 -10.93 0.60
C SER A 139 -10.60 -9.62 1.27
N GLY A 140 -11.62 -8.78 1.54
CA GLY A 140 -11.57 -7.87 2.65
C GLY A 140 -11.55 -8.72 3.91
N ALA A 141 -10.47 -8.64 4.67
CA ALA A 141 -10.41 -9.22 5.99
C ALA A 141 -11.58 -8.67 6.81
N SER A 142 -12.54 -9.54 7.10
CA SER A 142 -13.57 -9.33 8.11
C SER A 142 -12.85 -9.24 9.46
N ASN A 143 -12.68 -8.04 9.99
CA ASN A 143 -12.44 -7.88 11.41
C ASN A 143 -13.80 -7.86 12.10
N HIS A 144 -14.04 -8.90 12.91
CA HIS A 144 -15.08 -8.95 13.93
C HIS A 144 -14.86 -7.90 15.04
N SER A 145 -15.92 -7.73 15.85
CA SER A 145 -16.03 -7.05 17.16
C SER A 145 -16.45 -5.57 17.06
N SER A 146 -17.56 -5.09 17.62
CA SER A 146 -18.53 -5.63 18.59
C SER A 146 -19.93 -5.09 18.30
#